data_AF-A0A7V0Z9J0-F1
#
_entry.id   AF-A0A7V0Z9J0-F1
#
_cell.length_a   1.000
_cell.length_b   1.000
_cell.length_c   1.000
_cell.angle_alpha   90.00
_cell.angle_beta   90.00
_cell.angle_gamma   90.00
#
_symmetry.space_group_name_H-M   'P 1'
#
loop_
_entity.id
_entity.type
_entity.pdbx_description
1 polymer ?
#
loop_
_entity_poly.entity_id
_entity_poly.type
_entity_poly.pdbx_seq_one_letter_code
_entity_poly.pdbx_strand_id
1 'polypeptide(L)' 'MAEYEYYVVESSFVVRVGPGTTERFMCDGSWVDYPDRWEVLSGGRRLEDEEKALAKAKQLFEYNAEHDSNSQQ' A
#
# COMPACT_ATOMS: atom_id res chain seq x y z
N MET A 1 12.40 13.71 10.87
CA MET A 1 11.31 12.75 10.56
C MET A 1 11.88 11.82 9.52
N ALA A 2 11.75 10.50 9.68
CA ALA A 2 12.23 9.58 8.65
C ALA A 2 11.43 9.86 7.37
N GLU A 3 12.12 10.26 6.31
CA GLU A 3 11.52 10.51 4.99
C GLU A 3 11.19 9.17 4.36
N TYR A 4 9.98 8.68 4.65
CA TYR A 4 9.40 7.56 3.92
C TYR A 4 8.82 8.08 2.61
N GLU A 5 9.08 7.35 1.53
CA GLU A 5 8.40 7.53 0.26
C GLU A 5 7.23 6.54 0.17
N TYR A 6 6.06 7.03 -0.22
CA TYR A 6 4.84 6.23 -0.28
C TYR A 6 4.53 5.83 -1.71
N TYR A 7 4.08 4.59 -1.91
CA TYR A 7 3.78 4.02 -3.21
C TYR A 7 2.48 3.20 -3.16
N VAL A 8 1.74 3.20 -4.26
CA VAL A 8 0.67 2.22 -4.51
C VAL A 8 1.14 1.25 -5.59
N VAL A 9 1.22 -0.04 -5.25
CA VAL A 9 1.68 -1.10 -6.16
C VAL A 9 0.47 -1.73 -6.84
N GLU A 10 0.49 -1.72 -8.18
CA GLU A 10 -0.50 -2.37 -9.04
C GLU A 10 -1.97 -2.08 -8.69
N SER A 11 -2.26 -0.89 -8.14
CA SER A 11 -3.58 -0.52 -7.62
C SER A 11 -4.16 -1.56 -6.64
N SER A 12 -3.31 -2.27 -5.90
CA SER A 12 -3.70 -3.40 -5.07
C SER A 12 -3.38 -3.18 -3.59
N PHE A 13 -2.22 -2.57 -3.29
CA PHE A 13 -1.83 -2.26 -1.91
C PHE A 13 -0.88 -1.06 -1.85
N VAL A 14 -0.75 -0.51 -0.65
CA VAL A 14 0.10 0.65 -0.37
C VAL A 14 1.34 0.22 0.39
N VAL A 15 2.47 0.83 0.05
CA VAL A 15 3.79 0.51 0.57
C VAL A 15 4.50 1.80 0.94
N ARG A 16 5.29 1.79 2.00
CA ARG A 16 6.24 2.86 2.34
C ARG A 16 7.66 2.34 2.23
N VAL A 17 8.54 3.15 1.68
CA VAL A 17 9.95 2.81 1.45
C VAL A 17 10.80 3.77 2.27
N GLY A 18 11.60 3.22 3.18
CA GLY A 18 12.54 3.96 4.01
C GLY A 18 14.00 3.57 3.73
N PRO A 19 14.94 4.11 4.53
CA PRO A 19 16.34 3.69 4.48
C PRO A 19 16.49 2.24 4.96
N GLY A 20 16.63 1.31 4.01
CA GLY A 20 16.83 -0.12 4.31
C GLY A 20 15.57 -0.90 4.70
N THR A 21 14.40 -0.25 4.72
CA THR A 21 13.11 -0.91 5.01
C THR A 21 12.11 -0.65 3.90
N THR A 22 11.22 -1.61 3.70
CA THR A 22 10.06 -1.48 2.83
C THR A 22 8.91 -2.16 3.54
N GLU A 23 7.79 -1.47 3.71
CA GLU A 23 6.67 -1.98 4.52
C GLU A 23 5.36 -1.77 3.79
N ARG A 24 4.50 -2.78 3.77
CA ARG A 24 3.15 -2.76 3.22
C ARG A 24 2.14 -2.42 4.30
N PHE A 25 1.16 -1.59 3.96
CA PHE A 25 0.03 -1.28 4.82
C PHE A 25 -1.04 -2.37 4.75
N MET A 26 -1.54 -2.78 5.92
CA MET A 26 -2.52 -3.84 6.10
C MET A 26 -3.87 -3.29 6.55
N CYS A 27 -4.94 -4.07 6.39
CA CYS A 27 -6.31 -3.65 6.70
C CYS A 27 -6.58 -3.48 8.21
N ASP A 28 -5.73 -4.06 9.06
CA ASP A 28 -5.75 -3.86 10.51
C ASP A 28 -5.06 -2.55 10.94
N GLY A 29 -4.54 -1.78 9.97
CA GLY A 29 -3.82 -0.52 10.21
C GLY A 29 -2.34 -0.70 10.50
N SER A 30 -1.80 -1.92 10.43
CA SER A 30 -0.39 -2.20 10.66
C SER A 30 0.46 -2.05 9.40
N TRP A 31 1.76 -1.79 9.59
CA TRP A 31 2.78 -1.84 8.55
C TRP A 31 3.59 -3.13 8.72
N VAL A 32 3.69 -3.93 7.67
CA VAL A 32 4.36 -5.24 7.67
C VAL A 32 5.49 -5.22 6.65
N ASP A 33 6.62 -5.84 6.97
CA ASP A 33 7.78 -5.91 6.07
C ASP A 33 7.39 -6.46 4.68
N TYR A 34 7.89 -5.80 3.65
CA TYR A 34 7.68 -6.15 2.25
C TYR A 34 9.04 -6.33 1.57
N PRO A 35 9.47 -7.58 1.29
CA PRO A 35 10.85 -7.85 0.86
C PRO A 35 11.16 -7.30 -0.55
N ASP A 36 10.15 -7.18 -1.40
CA ASP A 36 10.32 -6.85 -2.82
C ASP A 36 10.36 -5.35 -3.10
N ARG A 37 11.38 -4.67 -2.57
CA ARG A 37 11.61 -3.23 -2.82
C ARG A 37 11.67 -2.90 -4.31
N TRP A 38 12.27 -3.78 -5.13
CA TRP A 38 12.39 -3.56 -6.57
C TRP A 38 11.03 -3.44 -7.24
N GLU A 39 10.09 -4.33 -6.89
CA GLU A 39 8.73 -4.31 -7.41
C GLU A 39 8.02 -2.99 -7.08
N VAL A 40 8.18 -2.50 -5.84
CA VAL A 40 7.62 -1.21 -5.42
C VAL A 40 8.15 -0.06 -6.27
N LEU A 41 9.46 -0.05 -6.53
CA LEU A 41 10.09 1.03 -7.29
C LEU A 41 9.81 0.94 -8.81
N SER A 42 9.65 -0.27 -9.35
CA SER A 42 9.43 -0.48 -10.79
C SER A 42 7.94 -0.45 -11.18
N GLY A 43 7.06 -0.93 -10.31
CA GLY A 43 5.62 -1.09 -10.56
C GLY A 43 4.73 -0.21 -9.68
N GLY A 44 5.29 0.40 -8.64
CA GLY A 44 4.56 1.31 -7.76
C GLY A 44 4.43 2.71 -8.34
N ARG A 45 3.27 3.32 -8.12
CA ARG A 45 3.07 4.76 -8.35
C ARG A 45 3.32 5.50 -7.05
N ARG A 46 4.26 6.44 -7.07
CA ARG A 46 4.56 7.29 -5.92
C ARG A 46 3.35 8.16 -5.54
N LEU A 47 3.14 8.32 -4.25
CA LEU A 47 2.15 9.20 -3.64
C LEU A 47 2.85 10.40 -3.00
N GLU A 48 2.13 11.50 -2.86
CA GLU A 48 2.67 12.77 -2.38
C GLU A 48 3.08 12.71 -0.90
N ASP A 49 2.25 12.05 -0.09
CA ASP A 49 2.37 12.04 1.37
C ASP A 49 1.64 10.84 2.00
N GLU A 50 1.79 10.70 3.32
CA GLU A 50 1.19 9.63 4.11
C GLU A 50 -0.35 9.69 4.09
N GLU A 51 -0.94 10.88 4.13
CA GLU A 51 -2.39 11.05 4.14
C GLU A 51 -3.02 10.48 2.86
N LYS A 52 -2.42 10.80 1.69
CA LYS A 52 -2.81 10.20 0.41
C LYS A 52 -2.60 8.69 0.38
N ALA A 53 -1.52 8.21 0.99
CA ALA A 53 -1.24 6.78 1.09
C ALA A 53 -2.31 6.03 1.88
N LEU A 54 -2.66 6.53 3.06
CA LEU A 54 -3.68 5.93 3.91
C LEU A 54 -5.08 6.04 3.29
N ALA A 55 -5.41 7.18 2.70
CA ALA A 55 -6.67 7.35 1.97
C ALA A 55 -6.79 6.37 0.81
N LYS A 56 -5.70 6.17 0.04
CA LYS A 56 -5.69 5.20 -1.06
C LYS A 56 -5.78 3.77 -0.56
N ALA A 57 -5.08 3.42 0.52
CA ALA A 57 -5.16 2.09 1.11
C ALA A 57 -6.59 1.76 1.58
N LYS A 58 -7.25 2.71 2.24
CA LYS A 58 -8.64 2.55 2.67
C LYS A 58 -9.58 2.27 1.48
N GLN A 59 -9.45 3.05 0.41
CA GLN A 59 -10.23 2.83 -0.82
C GLN A 59 -10.00 1.44 -1.42
N LEU A 60 -8.77 0.95 -1.41
CA LEU A 60 -8.43 -0.37 -1.92
C LEU A 60 -9.03 -1.50 -1.07
N PHE A 61 -9.02 -1.34 0.26
CA PHE A 61 -9.63 -2.30 1.16
C PHE A 61 -11.16 -2.31 1.05
N GLU A 62 -11.80 -1.15 0.93
CA GLU A 62 -13.24 -1.02 0.70
C GLU A 62 -13.63 -1.68 -0.63
N TYR A 63 -12.92 -1.35 -1.71
CA TYR A 63 -13.15 -1.96 -3.03
C TYR A 63 -13.00 -3.49 -3.02
N ASN A 64 -11.96 -4.00 -2.38
CA ASN A 64 -11.73 -5.44 -2.28
C ASN A 64 -12.78 -6.12 -1.40
N ALA A 65 -13.23 -5.52 -0.30
CA ALA A 65 -14.28 -6.08 0.54
C ALA A 65 -15.62 -6.21 -0.20
N GLU A 66 -15.97 -5.21 -1.02
CA GLU A 66 -17.18 -5.24 -1.86
C GLU A 66 -17.09 -6.28 -2.98
N HIS A 67 -15.92 -6.42 -3.63
CA HIS A 67 -15.73 -7.39 -4.71
C HIS A 67 -15.57 -8.85 -4.24
N ASP A 68 -14.97 -9.08 -3.08
CA ASP A 68 -14.86 -10.42 -2.48
C ASP A 68 -16.25 -10.95 -2.06
N SER A 69 -17.11 -10.06 -1.54
CA SER A 69 -18.50 -10.37 -1.18
C SER A 69 -19.38 -10.74 -2.38
N ASN A 70 -19.02 -10.30 -3.60
CA ASN A 70 -19.79 -10.54 -4.81
C ASN A 70 -19.35 -11.79 -5.60
N SER A 71 -18.31 -12.49 -5.12
CA SER A 71 -17.76 -13.69 -5.75
C SER A 71 -18.28 -15.01 -5.15
N GLN A 72 -19.28 -14.95 -4.25
CA GLN A 72 -19.87 -16.12 -3.58
C GLN A 72 -21.39 -16.32 -3.84
N GLN A 73 -21.97 -15.74 -4.90
CA GLN A 73 -23.37 -16.00 -5.30
C GLN A 73 -23.50 -16.93 -6.50
#